data_AF-A0AAN9ETZ5-F1
#
_entry.id   AF-A0AAN9ETZ5-F1
#
_cell.length_a   1.000
_cell.length_b   1.000
_cell.length_c   1.000
_cell.angle_alpha   90.00
_cell.angle_beta   90.00
_cell.angle_gamma   90.00
#
_symmetry.space_group_name_H-M   'P 1'
#
loop_
_entity.id
_entity.type
_entity.pdbx_description
1 polymer ?
#
loop_
_entity_poly.entity_id
_entity_poly.type
_entity_poly.pdbx_seq_one_letter_code
_entity_poly.pdbx_strand_id
1 'polypeptide(L)'
;MIKGLSTKEAVDKYQGANLYVKNLGDSVGDEKLRELFSDFGTITSYKLVMRDPHRISRGSGFVAFSTPEEANRALGEMNAW
;
A
#
# COMPACT_ATOMS: atom_id res chain seq x y z
N MET A 1 5.95 -15.94 -26.35
CA MET A 1 4.94 -16.30 -25.33
C MET A 1 5.16 -15.39 -24.13
N ILE A 2 4.31 -14.40 -23.91
CA ILE A 2 4.33 -13.64 -22.66
C ILE A 2 3.63 -14.51 -21.61
N LYS A 3 4.35 -15.00 -20.59
CA LYS A 3 3.70 -15.63 -19.44
C LYS A 3 3.00 -14.51 -18.67
N GLY A 4 1.71 -14.33 -18.94
CA GLY A 4 0.86 -13.51 -18.07
C GLY A 4 0.86 -14.16 -16.70
N LEU A 5 1.43 -13.48 -15.72
CA LEU A 5 1.44 -13.94 -14.33
C LEU A 5 -0.03 -14.15 -13.91
N SER A 6 -0.41 -15.39 -13.60
CA SER A 6 -1.78 -15.71 -13.23
C SER A 6 -2.13 -14.92 -11.97
N THR A 7 -3.22 -14.15 -12.04
CA THR A 7 -3.70 -13.26 -10.96
C THR A 7 -3.82 -14.00 -9.63
N LYS A 8 -3.99 -15.33 -9.65
CA LYS A 8 -4.08 -16.18 -8.47
C LYS A 8 -2.73 -16.43 -7.78
N GLU A 9 -1.65 -16.57 -8.53
CA GLU A 9 -0.29 -16.79 -7.97
C GLU A 9 0.28 -15.50 -7.36
N ALA A 10 -0.02 -14.34 -7.95
CA ALA A 10 0.35 -13.06 -7.35
C ALA A 10 -0.46 -12.78 -6.07
N VAL A 11 -1.77 -13.09 -6.06
CA VAL A 11 -2.63 -12.87 -4.89
C VAL A 11 -2.23 -13.76 -3.71
N ASP A 12 -1.85 -15.01 -3.96
CA ASP A 12 -1.38 -15.94 -2.91
C ASP A 12 0.00 -15.53 -2.36
N LYS A 13 0.91 -15.10 -3.24
CA LYS A 13 2.27 -14.69 -2.88
C LYS A 13 2.32 -13.39 -2.07
N TYR A 14 1.33 -12.51 -2.23
CA TYR A 14 1.19 -11.25 -1.48
C TYR A 14 0.02 -11.30 -0.46
N GLN A 15 -0.54 -12.49 -0.20
CA GLN A 15 -1.67 -12.66 0.70
C GLN A 15 -1.23 -12.27 2.13
N GLY A 16 -1.79 -11.16 2.64
CA GLY A 16 -1.43 -10.60 3.94
C GLY A 16 -0.31 -9.56 3.94
N ALA A 17 0.33 -9.28 2.80
CA ALA A 17 1.34 -8.22 2.67
C ALA A 17 0.77 -6.89 2.10
N ASN A 18 -0.46 -6.91 1.56
CA ASN A 18 -1.14 -5.72 1.04
C ASN A 18 -2.02 -5.06 2.09
N LEU A 19 -1.74 -3.80 2.37
CA LEU A 19 -2.49 -2.92 3.25
C LEU A 19 -3.34 -1.93 2.46
N TYR A 20 -4.53 -1.65 3.00
CA TYR A 20 -5.36 -0.56 2.55
C TYR A 20 -5.37 0.53 3.60
N VAL A 21 -4.86 1.70 3.24
CA VAL A 21 -4.69 2.86 4.10
C VAL A 21 -5.79 3.86 3.78
N LYS A 22 -6.51 4.33 4.80
CA LYS A 22 -7.59 5.31 4.67
C LYS A 22 -7.31 6.50 5.59
N ASN A 23 -8.08 7.57 5.43
CA ASN A 23 -7.95 8.79 6.22
C ASN A 23 -6.59 9.51 6.06
N LEU A 24 -6.00 9.40 4.87
CA LEU A 24 -4.82 10.17 4.51
C LEU A 24 -5.24 11.62 4.26
N GLY A 25 -4.55 12.59 4.87
CA GLY A 25 -4.81 14.00 4.60
C GLY A 25 -4.49 14.37 3.14
N ASP A 26 -5.10 15.43 2.61
CA ASP A 26 -4.90 15.88 1.22
C ASP A 26 -3.43 16.19 0.86
N SER A 27 -2.59 16.45 1.86
CA SER A 27 -1.14 16.67 1.69
C SER A 27 -0.32 15.37 1.59
N VAL A 28 -0.90 14.21 1.88
CA VAL A 28 -0.21 12.92 1.77
C VAL A 28 -0.25 12.47 0.31
N GLY A 29 0.87 12.70 -0.38
CA GLY A 29 1.14 12.20 -1.73
C GLY A 29 1.74 10.78 -1.72
N ASP A 30 1.93 10.21 -2.91
CA ASP A 30 2.45 8.84 -3.06
C ASP A 30 3.83 8.67 -2.42
N GLU A 31 4.71 9.66 -2.55
CA GLU A 31 6.04 9.65 -1.91
C GLU A 31 5.94 9.67 -0.38
N LYS A 32 5.03 10.48 0.17
CA LYS A 32 4.83 10.56 1.63
C LYS A 32 4.28 9.26 2.18
N LEU A 33 3.37 8.62 1.45
CA LEU A 33 2.86 7.28 1.80
C LEU A 33 4.01 6.28 1.84
N ARG A 34 4.89 6.28 0.83
CA ARG A 34 6.06 5.40 0.83
C ARG A 34 6.99 5.69 2.02
N GLU A 35 7.33 6.95 2.27
CA GLU A 35 8.18 7.34 3.40
C GLU A 35 7.63 6.86 4.73
N LEU A 36 6.34 7.13 5.01
CA LEU A 36 5.69 6.75 6.26
C LEU A 36 5.72 5.24 6.50
N PHE A 37 5.56 4.45 5.44
CA PHE A 37 5.48 3.01 5.55
C PHE A 37 6.85 2.31 5.40
N SER A 38 7.89 3.03 4.94
CA SER A 38 9.23 2.47 4.71
C SER A 38 9.97 2.12 6.00
N ASP A 39 9.59 2.72 7.13
CA ASP A 39 10.14 2.38 8.45
C ASP A 39 9.66 1.00 8.95
N PHE A 40 8.48 0.54 8.51
CA PHE A 40 7.91 -0.72 8.95
C PHE A 40 8.42 -1.93 8.15
N GLY A 41 8.96 -1.71 6.95
CA GLY A 41 9.48 -2.76 6.10
C GLY A 41 9.69 -2.36 4.65
N THR A 42 10.02 -3.36 3.83
CA THR A 42 10.32 -3.17 2.41
C THR A 42 9.04 -3.09 1.58
N ILE A 43 8.70 -1.89 1.12
CA ILE A 43 7.54 -1.65 0.24
C ILE A 43 7.84 -2.14 -1.18
N THR A 44 7.05 -3.08 -1.68
CA THR A 44 7.13 -3.63 -3.04
C THR A 44 6.26 -2.86 -4.03
N SER A 45 5.17 -2.27 -3.55
CA SER A 45 4.25 -1.48 -4.37
C SER A 45 3.45 -0.52 -3.50
N TYR A 46 3.11 0.65 -4.02
CA TYR A 46 2.24 1.62 -3.36
C TYR A 46 1.43 2.37 -4.39
N LYS A 47 0.21 2.77 -4.02
CA LYS A 47 -0.69 3.49 -4.93
C LYS A 47 -1.71 4.31 -4.16
N LEU A 48 -1.71 5.62 -4.33
CA LEU A 48 -2.83 6.43 -3.86
C LEU A 48 -4.08 6.22 -4.73
N VAL A 49 -5.22 6.18 -4.05
CA VAL A 49 -6.53 6.20 -4.68
C VAL A 49 -6.90 7.65 -4.94
N MET A 50 -6.79 8.07 -6.19
CA MET A 50 -7.24 9.40 -6.63
C MET A 50 -8.76 9.40 -6.87
N ARG A 51 -9.42 10.51 -6.52
CA ARG A 51 -10.84 10.75 -6.78
C ARG A 51 -11.08 11.13 -8.22
N ASP A 52 -10.21 11.97 -8.76
CA ASP A 52 -10.39 12.64 -10.03
C ASP A 52 -9.06 12.73 -10.81
N PRO A 53 -9.12 12.87 -12.15
CA PRO A 53 -7.93 13.12 -12.97
C PRO A 53 -7.18 14.42 -12.59
N HIS A 54 -7.82 15.30 -11.83
CA HIS A 54 -7.22 16.49 -11.22
C HIS A 54 -6.29 16.19 -10.02
N ARG A 55 -5.95 14.91 -9.78
CA ARG A 55 -5.06 14.44 -8.70
C ARG A 55 -5.52 14.76 -7.28
N ILE A 56 -6.82 15.01 -7.08
CA ILE A 56 -7.38 15.09 -5.72
C ILE A 56 -7.41 13.67 -5.16
N SER A 57 -6.65 13.40 -4.10
CA SER A 57 -6.63 12.08 -3.47
C SER A 57 -7.98 11.83 -2.78
N ARG A 58 -8.46 10.58 -2.74
CA ARG A 58 -9.61 10.22 -1.88
C ARG A 58 -9.20 10.07 -0.41
N GLY A 59 -8.03 10.56 -0.03
CA GLY A 59 -7.44 10.31 1.29
C GLY A 59 -7.31 8.82 1.58
N SER A 60 -7.03 8.01 0.56
CA SER A 60 -6.87 6.56 0.69
C SER A 60 -5.81 6.05 -0.27
N GLY A 61 -5.16 4.95 0.07
CA GLY A 61 -4.10 4.34 -0.71
C GLY A 61 -3.91 2.86 -0.41
N PHE A 62 -3.08 2.21 -1.20
CA PHE A 62 -2.65 0.83 -1.01
C PHE A 62 -1.14 0.81 -0.80
N VAL A 63 -0.67 -0.02 0.12
CA VAL A 63 0.75 -0.27 0.36
C VAL A 63 0.97 -1.78 0.42
N ALA A 64 1.86 -2.28 -0.41
CA ALA A 64 2.27 -3.68 -0.46
C ALA A 64 3.67 -3.81 0.14
N PHE A 65 3.81 -4.69 1.12
CA PHE A 65 5.11 -5.05 1.68
C PHE A 65 5.70 -6.28 1.01
N SER A 66 6.95 -6.58 1.32
CA SER A 66 7.63 -7.79 0.86
C SER A 66 7.14 -9.02 1.63
N THR A 67 6.76 -8.83 2.89
CA THR A 67 6.28 -9.90 3.77
C THR A 67 4.99 -9.51 4.52
N PRO A 68 4.13 -10.49 4.86
CA PRO A 68 2.96 -10.25 5.71
C PRO A 68 3.30 -9.78 7.13
N GLU A 69 4.48 -10.12 7.65
CA GLU A 69 4.92 -9.70 8.99
C GLU A 69 5.24 -8.21 9.04
N GLU A 70 5.88 -7.65 8.01
CA GLU A 70 6.07 -6.20 7.85
C GLU A 70 4.71 -5.47 7.76
N ALA A 71 3.79 -6.02 6.96
CA ALA A 71 2.46 -5.46 6.81
C ALA A 71 1.67 -5.46 8.13
N ASN A 72 1.75 -6.54 8.92
CA ASN A 72 1.11 -6.60 10.24
C ASN A 72 1.71 -5.61 11.23
N ARG A 73 3.04 -5.39 11.20
CA ARG A 73 3.69 -4.36 12.03
C ARG A 73 3.16 -2.96 11.69
N ALA A 74 3.13 -2.61 10.40
CA ALA A 74 2.56 -1.35 9.96
C ALA A 74 1.08 -1.21 10.33
N LEU A 75 0.27 -2.27 10.23
CA LEU A 75 -1.13 -2.26 10.66
C LEU A 75 -1.28 -1.99 12.16
N GLY A 76 -0.43 -2.58 13.00
CA GLY A 76 -0.48 -2.39 14.45
C GLY A 76 -0.15 -0.97 14.86
N GLU A 77 0.91 -0.40 14.28
CA GLU A 77 1.38 0.95 14.61
C GLU A 77 0.49 2.04 13.99
N MET A 78 0.03 1.86 12.74
CA MET A 78 -0.76 2.88 12.03
C MET A 78 -2.26 2.87 12.37
N ASN A 79 -2.86 1.74 12.80
CA ASN A 79 -4.25 1.75 13.30
C ASN A 79 -4.38 2.39 14.69
N ALA A 80 -3.27 2.61 15.39
CA ALA A 80 -3.25 3.23 16.71
C ALA A 80 -3.19 4.77 16.68
N TRP A 81 -3.27 5.38 15.48
CA TRP A 81 -3.20 6.82 15.24
C TRP A 81 -4.55 7.46 14.92
#